data_AF-A0A7R9UPD3-F1
#
_entry.id   AF-A0A7R9UPD3-F1
#
_cell.length_a   1.000
_cell.length_b   1.000
_cell.length_c   1.000
_cell.angle_alpha   90.00
_cell.angle_beta   90.00
_cell.angle_gamma   90.00
#
_symmetry.space_group_name_H-M   'P 1'
#
loop_
_entity.id
_entity.type
_entity.pdbx_description
1 polymer ?
#
loop_
_entity_poly.entity_id
_entity_poly.type
_entity_poly.pdbx_seq_one_letter_code
_entity_poly.pdbx_strand_id
1 'polypeptide(L)'
;REDAPAARQPPWARELRFALLRPRGRLGLGYAAVEAAFVHAPTRTLLLTDGLVHVPREPPAVLDRANLRALGMPGNAVSVGAALTNWRGQGAAIREADEADARRPPTDAQAVARGWKRNAVLSLYFGPSADAIAAPERAFDALAGRWLVGPVCATLIYSSDKVRGALAEWVEQIASGRLCRFD
;
A
#
# COMPACT_ATOMS: atom_id res chain seq x y z
N ARG A 1 40.67 -1.98 0.49
CA ARG A 1 39.69 -1.57 -0.54
C ARG A 1 39.64 -2.73 -1.52
N GLU A 2 38.67 -3.63 -1.36
CA GLU A 2 38.43 -4.67 -2.36
C GLU A 2 37.73 -4.02 -3.56
N ASP A 3 38.32 -4.17 -4.73
CA ASP A 3 37.72 -3.81 -6.00
C ASP A 3 36.53 -4.74 -6.25
N ALA A 4 35.32 -4.27 -5.96
CA ALA A 4 34.11 -4.97 -6.37
C ALA A 4 34.12 -5.09 -7.91
N PRO A 5 33.91 -6.29 -8.47
CA PRO A 5 33.87 -6.45 -9.92
C PRO A 5 32.82 -5.51 -10.51
N ALA A 6 33.13 -4.86 -11.62
CA ALA A 6 32.21 -4.00 -12.35
C ALA A 6 30.87 -4.72 -12.51
N ALA A 7 29.82 -4.18 -11.89
CA ALA A 7 28.53 -4.84 -11.78
C ALA A 7 28.01 -5.16 -13.19
N ARG A 8 28.00 -6.44 -13.56
CA ARG A 8 27.44 -6.89 -14.83
C ARG A 8 25.97 -6.52 -14.84
N GLN A 9 25.54 -5.78 -15.87
CA GLN A 9 24.14 -5.43 -16.02
C GLN A 9 23.26 -6.68 -15.93
N PRO A 10 22.09 -6.59 -15.26
CA PRO A 10 21.17 -7.71 -15.21
C PRO A 10 20.67 -8.03 -16.64
N PRO A 11 20.36 -9.30 -16.94
CA PRO A 11 20.00 -9.72 -18.29
C PRO A 11 18.77 -8.98 -18.86
N TRP A 12 17.86 -8.53 -17.99
CA TRP A 12 16.65 -7.78 -18.34
C TRP A 12 16.87 -6.28 -18.58
N ALA A 13 18.08 -5.73 -18.36
CA ALA A 13 18.35 -4.28 -18.43
C ALA A 13 17.99 -3.67 -19.79
N ARG A 14 18.10 -4.45 -20.87
CA ARG A 14 17.77 -4.03 -22.24
C ARG A 14 16.30 -4.21 -22.60
N GLU A 15 15.57 -5.01 -21.82
CA GLU A 15 14.16 -5.34 -22.06
C GLU A 15 13.23 -4.36 -21.35
N LEU A 16 13.64 -3.86 -20.18
CA LEU A 16 12.88 -2.90 -19.40
C LEU A 16 13.31 -1.47 -19.71
N ARG A 17 12.31 -0.63 -19.96
CA ARG A 17 12.43 0.83 -19.96
C ARG A 17 11.68 1.39 -18.76
N PHE A 18 12.01 2.58 -18.31
CA PHE A 18 11.35 3.15 -17.14
C PHE A 18 11.08 4.65 -17.24
N ALA A 19 10.15 5.15 -16.45
CA ALA A 19 9.95 6.56 -16.17
C ALA A 19 9.79 6.74 -14.67
N LEU A 20 10.46 7.75 -14.10
CA LEU A 20 10.36 8.05 -12.67
C LEU A 20 9.60 9.35 -12.47
N LEU A 21 8.53 9.31 -11.67
CA LEU A 21 7.94 10.50 -11.10
C LEU A 21 8.84 10.94 -9.94
N ARG A 22 9.50 12.08 -10.08
CA ARG A 22 10.36 12.65 -9.03
C ARG A 22 10.02 14.13 -8.83
N PRO A 23 8.95 14.45 -8.10
CA PRO A 23 8.56 15.83 -7.85
C PRO A 23 9.67 16.57 -7.10
N ARG A 24 9.99 17.78 -7.53
CA ARG A 24 11.00 18.62 -6.86
C ARG A 24 10.52 19.11 -5.48
N GLY A 25 9.21 19.31 -5.33
CA GLY A 25 8.61 19.76 -4.09
C GLY A 25 8.41 18.63 -3.09
N ARG A 26 8.77 18.86 -1.82
CA ARG A 26 8.38 17.98 -0.72
C ARG A 26 6.88 18.12 -0.41
N LEU A 27 6.26 16.98 -0.13
CA LEU A 27 4.90 16.86 0.38
C LEU A 27 4.85 17.30 1.86
N GLY A 28 3.64 17.30 2.44
CA GLY A 28 3.46 17.62 3.87
C GLY A 28 4.40 16.81 4.77
N LEU A 29 4.82 17.39 5.91
CA LEU A 29 5.81 16.79 6.83
C LEU A 29 7.20 16.48 6.20
N GLY A 30 7.49 17.01 5.01
CA GLY A 30 8.81 16.89 4.38
C GLY A 30 9.01 15.60 3.55
N TYR A 31 7.96 14.82 3.32
CA TYR A 31 8.04 13.59 2.51
C TYR A 31 8.40 13.88 1.05
N ALA A 32 9.24 13.02 0.47
CA ALA A 32 9.47 12.97 -0.97
C ALA A 32 8.69 11.77 -1.53
N ALA A 33 7.93 11.98 -2.59
CA ALA A 33 7.30 10.90 -3.35
C ALA A 33 8.18 10.52 -4.53
N VAL A 34 8.32 9.23 -4.79
CA VAL A 34 8.93 8.71 -6.00
C VAL A 34 8.07 7.56 -6.48
N GLU A 35 7.65 7.60 -7.74
CA GLU A 35 6.93 6.51 -8.39
C GLU A 35 7.73 6.03 -9.60
N ALA A 36 7.63 4.74 -9.91
CA ALA A 36 8.25 4.15 -11.08
C ALA A 36 7.20 3.46 -11.94
N ALA A 37 7.28 3.72 -13.24
CA ALA A 37 6.62 2.92 -14.25
C ALA A 37 7.69 2.21 -15.06
N PHE A 38 7.52 0.91 -15.28
CA PHE A 38 8.38 0.14 -16.15
C PHE A 38 7.58 -0.34 -17.36
N VAL A 39 8.19 -0.35 -18.53
CA VAL A 39 7.63 -0.97 -19.71
C VAL A 39 8.57 -2.07 -20.16
N HIS A 40 8.05 -3.29 -20.18
CA HIS A 40 8.71 -4.41 -20.83
C HIS A 40 8.50 -4.28 -22.33
N ALA A 41 9.51 -3.77 -23.03
CA ALA A 41 9.43 -3.42 -24.44
C ALA A 41 9.07 -4.61 -25.35
N PRO A 42 9.56 -5.84 -25.14
CA PRO A 42 9.21 -6.98 -25.98
C PRO A 42 7.71 -7.32 -25.96
N THR A 43 7.08 -7.31 -24.78
CA THR A 43 5.65 -7.69 -24.63
C THR A 43 4.70 -6.50 -24.62
N ARG A 44 5.23 -5.26 -24.65
CA ARG A 44 4.47 -4.02 -24.48
C ARG A 44 3.64 -4.00 -23.19
N THR A 45 4.18 -4.61 -22.13
CA THR A 45 3.53 -4.67 -20.81
C THR A 45 3.96 -3.48 -19.98
N LEU A 46 2.98 -2.72 -19.45
CA LEU A 46 3.20 -1.68 -18.45
C LEU A 46 3.13 -2.30 -17.05
N LEU A 47 4.19 -2.07 -16.27
CA LEU A 47 4.27 -2.43 -14.86
C LEU A 47 4.23 -1.12 -14.07
N LEU A 48 3.17 -0.96 -13.28
CA LEU A 48 2.98 0.17 -12.36
C LEU A 48 3.20 -0.34 -10.94
N THR A 49 4.03 0.36 -10.17
CA THR A 49 4.19 0.13 -8.72
C THR A 49 3.33 1.13 -7.97
N ASP A 50 2.52 0.66 -7.01
CA ASP A 50 1.71 1.42 -6.03
C ASP A 50 0.67 2.44 -6.57
N GLY A 51 0.82 2.91 -7.80
CA GLY A 51 -0.11 3.81 -8.48
C GLY A 51 -1.42 3.16 -8.91
N LEU A 52 -1.49 1.82 -8.92
CA LEU A 52 -2.71 1.08 -9.16
C LEU A 52 -2.65 -0.26 -8.43
N VAL A 53 -3.62 -0.52 -7.54
CA VAL A 53 -3.68 -1.72 -6.72
C VAL A 53 -5.03 -2.42 -6.91
N HIS A 54 -5.00 -3.75 -6.87
CA HIS A 54 -6.19 -4.59 -6.81
C HIS A 54 -6.23 -5.32 -5.47
N VAL A 55 -7.31 -5.17 -4.72
CA VAL A 55 -7.50 -5.85 -3.44
C VAL A 55 -8.40 -7.07 -3.64
N PRO A 56 -7.88 -8.31 -3.64
CA PRO A 56 -8.74 -9.49 -3.74
C PRO A 56 -9.59 -9.66 -2.48
N ARG A 57 -10.76 -10.32 -2.63
CA ARG A 57 -11.64 -10.62 -1.49
C ARG A 57 -11.00 -11.61 -0.53
N GLU A 58 -10.29 -12.59 -1.07
CA GLU A 58 -9.55 -13.59 -0.31
C GLU A 58 -8.07 -13.21 -0.17
N PRO A 59 -7.40 -13.61 0.92
CA PRO A 59 -5.99 -13.34 1.10
C PRO A 59 -5.14 -13.99 0.00
N PRO A 60 -4.19 -13.25 -0.61
CA PRO A 60 -3.20 -13.83 -1.50
C PRO A 60 -2.40 -14.94 -0.81
N ALA A 61 -2.10 -16.02 -1.54
CA ALA A 61 -1.36 -17.18 -1.01
C ALA A 61 0.07 -16.86 -0.52
N VAL A 62 0.64 -15.73 -0.97
CA VAL A 62 1.97 -15.26 -0.54
C VAL A 62 1.98 -14.73 0.89
N LEU A 63 0.83 -14.38 1.45
CA LEU A 63 0.74 -13.86 2.82
C LEU A 63 0.82 -14.99 3.83
N ASP A 64 1.61 -14.76 4.88
CA ASP A 64 1.70 -15.70 6.00
C ASP A 64 0.37 -15.75 6.77
N ARG A 65 -0.23 -16.94 6.77
CA ARG A 65 -1.49 -17.22 7.45
C ARG A 65 -1.40 -17.00 8.97
N ALA A 66 -0.26 -17.26 9.59
CA ALA A 66 -0.08 -17.03 11.03
C ALA A 66 -0.12 -15.54 11.37
N ASN A 67 0.50 -14.70 10.55
CA ASN A 67 0.45 -13.25 10.68
C ASN A 67 -0.97 -12.71 10.46
N LEU A 68 -1.68 -13.21 9.44
CA LEU A 68 -3.08 -12.85 9.22
C LEU A 68 -3.96 -13.26 10.40
N ARG A 69 -3.79 -14.48 10.91
CA ARG A 69 -4.50 -14.95 12.10
C ARG A 69 -4.24 -14.02 13.29
N ALA A 70 -2.97 -13.74 13.61
CA ALA A 70 -2.59 -12.87 14.72
C ALA A 70 -3.18 -11.46 14.59
N LEU A 71 -3.16 -10.90 13.38
CA LEU A 71 -3.74 -9.59 13.11
C LEU A 71 -5.27 -9.59 13.21
N GLY A 72 -5.94 -10.71 12.93
CA GLY A 72 -7.39 -10.83 13.01
C GLY A 72 -7.96 -11.14 14.39
N MET A 73 -7.13 -11.54 15.34
CA MET A 73 -7.56 -11.79 16.72
C MET A 73 -7.88 -10.48 17.46
N PRO A 74 -8.80 -10.51 18.43
CA PRO A 74 -8.88 -9.47 19.46
C PRO A 74 -7.56 -9.40 20.24
N GLY A 75 -7.22 -8.23 20.77
CA GLY A 75 -5.96 -8.01 21.49
C GLY A 75 -4.73 -8.01 20.58
N ASN A 76 -4.90 -7.93 19.25
CA ASN A 76 -3.78 -7.85 18.33
C ASN A 76 -2.96 -6.56 18.58
N ALA A 77 -1.67 -6.62 18.26
CA ALA A 77 -0.73 -5.52 18.54
C ALA A 77 -1.14 -4.19 17.90
N VAL A 78 -1.83 -4.20 16.76
CA VAL A 78 -2.30 -2.98 16.10
C VAL A 78 -3.46 -2.35 16.87
N SER A 79 -4.50 -3.11 17.22
CA SER A 79 -5.62 -2.63 18.04
C SER A 79 -5.12 -2.11 19.39
N VAL A 80 -4.27 -2.88 20.08
CA VAL A 80 -3.72 -2.50 21.39
C VAL A 80 -2.86 -1.24 21.28
N GLY A 81 -1.94 -1.19 20.32
CA GLY A 81 -1.09 -0.01 20.10
C GLY A 81 -1.89 1.24 19.76
N ALA A 82 -2.90 1.13 18.90
CA ALA A 82 -3.78 2.23 18.54
C ALA A 82 -4.63 2.71 19.72
N ALA A 83 -5.11 1.79 20.57
CA ALA A 83 -5.83 2.13 21.79
C ALA A 83 -4.94 2.86 22.81
N LEU A 84 -3.71 2.37 23.03
CA LEU A 84 -2.75 2.95 23.99
C LEU A 84 -2.26 4.33 23.57
N THR A 85 -2.03 4.54 22.28
CA THR A 85 -1.56 5.82 21.73
C THR A 85 -2.69 6.84 21.53
N ASN A 86 -3.92 6.51 21.94
CA ASN A 86 -5.11 7.31 21.71
C ASN A 86 -5.25 7.72 20.23
N TRP A 87 -5.14 6.74 19.33
CA TRP A 87 -5.10 6.96 17.90
C TRP A 87 -6.26 7.85 17.43
N ARG A 88 -5.93 9.03 16.86
CA ARG A 88 -6.89 10.06 16.42
C ARG A 88 -7.91 10.48 17.48
N GLY A 89 -7.56 10.39 18.77
CA GLY A 89 -8.46 10.69 19.88
C GLY A 89 -9.49 9.59 20.17
N GLN A 90 -9.35 8.40 19.58
CA GLN A 90 -10.35 7.33 19.63
C GLN A 90 -9.89 6.09 20.40
N GLY A 91 -8.86 6.20 21.25
CA GLY A 91 -8.27 5.03 21.91
C GLY A 91 -9.26 4.25 22.79
N ALA A 92 -10.18 4.94 23.46
CA ALA A 92 -11.24 4.30 24.24
C ALA A 92 -12.20 3.49 23.36
N ALA A 93 -12.63 4.03 22.22
CA ALA A 93 -13.52 3.34 21.28
C ALA A 93 -12.85 2.11 20.65
N ILE A 94 -11.54 2.19 20.34
CA ILE A 94 -10.77 1.04 19.84
C ILE A 94 -10.74 -0.06 20.90
N ARG A 95 -10.48 0.30 22.17
CA ARG A 95 -10.44 -0.66 23.28
C ARG A 95 -11.79 -1.33 23.49
N GLU A 96 -12.86 -0.56 23.52
CA GLU A 96 -14.22 -1.08 23.69
C GLU A 96 -14.59 -2.07 22.58
N ALA A 97 -14.26 -1.74 21.33
CA ALA A 97 -14.53 -2.61 20.19
C ALA A 97 -13.69 -3.90 20.24
N ASP A 98 -12.42 -3.81 20.62
CA ASP A 98 -11.53 -4.97 20.78
C ASP A 98 -11.97 -5.89 21.94
N GLU A 99 -12.41 -5.32 23.05
CA GLU A 99 -13.02 -6.05 24.17
C GLU A 99 -14.36 -6.70 23.77
N ALA A 100 -15.16 -6.03 22.94
CA ALA A 100 -16.40 -6.60 22.41
C ALA A 100 -16.13 -7.82 21.52
N ASP A 101 -15.09 -7.76 20.70
CA ASP A 101 -14.63 -8.91 19.92
C ASP A 101 -14.09 -10.04 20.80
N ALA A 102 -13.36 -9.71 21.87
CA ALA A 102 -12.82 -10.70 22.81
C ALA A 102 -13.92 -11.53 23.49
N ARG A 103 -15.12 -10.96 23.70
CA ARG A 103 -16.28 -11.69 24.27
C ARG A 103 -16.78 -12.82 23.38
N ARG A 104 -16.50 -12.78 22.07
CA ARG A 104 -16.86 -13.85 21.13
C ARG A 104 -15.67 -14.21 20.25
N PRO A 105 -14.77 -15.08 20.74
CA PRO A 105 -13.55 -15.43 20.02
C PRO A 105 -13.85 -15.97 18.62
N PRO A 106 -13.16 -15.48 17.57
CA PRO A 106 -13.35 -15.98 16.23
C PRO A 106 -12.78 -17.40 16.09
N THR A 107 -13.33 -18.18 15.17
CA THR A 107 -12.65 -19.36 14.65
C THR A 107 -11.36 -18.95 13.92
N ASP A 108 -10.43 -19.89 13.76
CA ASP A 108 -9.19 -19.64 13.02
C ASP A 108 -9.43 -19.12 11.59
N ALA A 109 -10.44 -19.65 10.90
CA ALA A 109 -10.81 -19.17 9.56
C ALA A 109 -11.31 -17.72 9.58
N GLN A 110 -12.16 -17.36 10.57
CA GLN A 110 -12.65 -16.00 10.74
C GLN A 110 -11.52 -15.04 11.12
N ALA A 111 -10.59 -15.46 11.97
CA ALA A 111 -9.43 -14.66 12.34
C ALA A 111 -8.55 -14.37 11.10
N VAL A 112 -8.23 -15.38 10.29
CA VAL A 112 -7.45 -15.18 9.06
C VAL A 112 -8.17 -14.24 8.08
N ALA A 113 -9.48 -14.44 7.85
CA ALA A 113 -10.25 -13.59 6.96
C ALA A 113 -10.29 -12.13 7.46
N ARG A 114 -10.50 -11.93 8.76
CA ARG A 114 -10.51 -10.58 9.38
C ARG A 114 -9.13 -9.92 9.33
N GLY A 115 -8.08 -10.69 9.59
CA GLY A 115 -6.70 -10.23 9.49
C GLY A 115 -6.35 -9.75 8.09
N TRP A 116 -6.82 -10.45 7.05
CA TRP A 116 -6.67 -10.00 5.67
C TRP A 116 -7.32 -8.64 5.45
N LYS A 117 -8.60 -8.49 5.86
CA LYS A 117 -9.33 -7.23 5.74
C LYS A 117 -8.59 -6.08 6.42
N ARG A 118 -8.14 -6.30 7.65
CA ARG A 118 -7.36 -5.35 8.44
C ARG A 118 -6.04 -5.00 7.77
N ASN A 119 -5.29 -6.00 7.29
CA ASN A 119 -4.02 -5.81 6.61
C ASN A 119 -4.18 -4.94 5.35
N ALA A 120 -5.19 -5.24 4.52
CA ALA A 120 -5.47 -4.48 3.30
C ALA A 120 -5.82 -3.01 3.60
N VAL A 121 -6.68 -2.77 4.59
CA VAL A 121 -7.04 -1.42 5.01
C VAL A 121 -5.82 -0.65 5.56
N LEU A 122 -5.04 -1.27 6.45
CA LEU A 122 -3.84 -0.64 7.04
C LEU A 122 -2.77 -0.34 5.99
N SER A 123 -2.63 -1.18 4.97
CA SER A 123 -1.64 -0.98 3.90
C SER A 123 -2.01 0.17 2.97
N LEU A 124 -3.30 0.44 2.80
CA LEU A 124 -3.81 1.39 1.80
C LEU A 124 -4.21 2.76 2.39
N TYR A 125 -4.41 2.85 3.70
CA TYR A 125 -4.75 4.08 4.40
C TYR A 125 -3.63 4.51 5.34
N PHE A 126 -3.20 5.77 5.22
CA PHE A 126 -2.47 6.41 6.31
C PHE A 126 -3.46 6.71 7.42
N GLY A 127 -3.36 5.92 8.48
CA GLY A 127 -4.14 6.19 9.67
C GLY A 127 -5.62 5.95 9.52
N PRO A 128 -6.05 4.69 9.26
CA PRO A 128 -7.46 4.34 9.24
C PRO A 128 -8.15 4.76 10.53
N SER A 129 -9.46 4.99 10.44
CA SER A 129 -10.30 5.34 11.57
C SER A 129 -10.35 4.19 12.59
N ALA A 130 -10.68 4.49 13.84
CA ALA A 130 -10.77 3.48 14.89
C ALA A 130 -11.72 2.33 14.55
N ASP A 131 -12.86 2.64 13.92
CA ASP A 131 -13.80 1.63 13.43
C ASP A 131 -13.18 0.75 12.35
N ALA A 132 -12.36 1.29 11.45
CA ALA A 132 -11.68 0.51 10.43
C ALA A 132 -10.53 -0.35 10.99
N ILE A 133 -9.91 0.08 12.11
CA ILE A 133 -8.93 -0.73 12.84
C ILE A 133 -9.65 -1.85 13.60
N ALA A 134 -10.70 -1.54 14.35
CA ALA A 134 -11.41 -2.53 15.15
C ALA A 134 -12.28 -3.46 14.29
N ALA A 135 -13.08 -2.94 13.37
CA ALA A 135 -14.01 -3.65 12.49
C ALA A 135 -13.74 -3.29 11.01
N PRO A 136 -12.76 -3.96 10.36
CA PRO A 136 -12.29 -3.58 9.02
C PRO A 136 -13.28 -3.86 7.90
N GLU A 137 -14.40 -4.57 8.15
CA GLU A 137 -15.35 -5.07 7.15
C GLU A 137 -15.84 -3.96 6.21
N ARG A 138 -16.38 -2.88 6.76
CA ARG A 138 -16.96 -1.80 5.98
C ARG A 138 -15.91 -1.10 5.11
N ALA A 139 -14.74 -0.83 5.69
CA ALA A 139 -13.63 -0.20 4.98
C ALA A 139 -13.07 -1.13 3.88
N PHE A 140 -12.99 -2.42 4.16
CA PHE A 140 -12.54 -3.42 3.22
C PHE A 140 -13.51 -3.58 2.04
N ASP A 141 -14.83 -3.60 2.27
CA ASP A 141 -15.82 -3.74 1.20
C ASP A 141 -15.80 -2.57 0.20
N ALA A 142 -15.34 -1.39 0.63
CA ALA A 142 -15.10 -0.27 -0.26
C ALA A 142 -13.89 -0.48 -1.20
N LEU A 143 -12.93 -1.33 -0.81
CA LEU A 143 -11.71 -1.61 -1.55
C LEU A 143 -11.79 -2.90 -2.39
N ALA A 144 -12.43 -3.93 -1.85
CA ALA A 144 -12.31 -5.30 -2.35
C ALA A 144 -12.92 -5.50 -3.74
N GLY A 145 -12.19 -6.24 -4.60
CA GLY A 145 -12.58 -6.56 -5.97
C GLY A 145 -12.50 -5.38 -6.93
N ARG A 146 -11.78 -4.31 -6.58
CA ARG A 146 -11.66 -3.09 -7.38
C ARG A 146 -10.19 -2.82 -7.70
N TRP A 147 -9.97 -2.25 -8.87
CA TRP A 147 -8.73 -1.55 -9.20
C TRP A 147 -8.85 -0.10 -8.71
N LEU A 148 -7.94 0.32 -7.86
CA LEU A 148 -7.96 1.65 -7.25
C LEU A 148 -6.55 2.21 -7.13
N VAL A 149 -6.45 3.53 -7.12
CA VAL A 149 -5.24 4.19 -6.62
C VAL A 149 -5.34 4.14 -5.10
N GLY A 150 -4.29 3.65 -4.43
CA GLY A 150 -4.26 3.62 -2.96
C GLY A 150 -4.62 5.00 -2.40
N PRO A 151 -5.55 5.11 -1.43
CA PRO A 151 -5.98 6.39 -0.85
C PRO A 151 -4.82 7.29 -0.44
N VAL A 152 -3.73 6.72 0.07
CA VAL A 152 -2.47 7.42 0.35
C VAL A 152 -1.90 8.10 -0.89
N CYS A 153 -1.63 7.34 -1.96
CA CYS A 153 -1.09 7.89 -3.20
C CYS A 153 -2.05 8.90 -3.82
N ALA A 154 -3.35 8.59 -3.84
CA ALA A 154 -4.37 9.46 -4.41
C ALA A 154 -4.44 10.81 -3.69
N THR A 155 -4.46 10.83 -2.36
CA THR A 155 -4.69 12.04 -1.57
C THR A 155 -3.41 12.83 -1.30
N LEU A 156 -2.31 12.16 -0.93
CA LEU A 156 -1.09 12.84 -0.52
C LEU A 156 -0.17 13.16 -1.69
N ILE A 157 -0.16 12.33 -2.73
CA ILE A 157 0.76 12.45 -3.86
C ILE A 157 0.04 13.06 -5.06
N TYR A 158 -0.92 12.35 -5.65
CA TYR A 158 -1.49 12.71 -6.95
C TYR A 158 -2.43 13.91 -6.90
N SER A 159 -3.10 14.13 -5.77
CA SER A 159 -3.95 15.31 -5.55
C SER A 159 -3.16 16.56 -5.10
N SER A 160 -1.85 16.44 -4.86
CA SER A 160 -1.03 17.57 -4.44
C SER A 160 -0.72 18.51 -5.61
N ASP A 161 -1.02 19.79 -5.46
CA ASP A 161 -0.67 20.81 -6.45
C ASP A 161 0.85 20.93 -6.69
N LYS A 162 1.66 20.54 -5.69
CA LYS A 162 3.13 20.47 -5.81
C LYS A 162 3.61 19.35 -6.73
N VAL A 163 2.78 18.34 -6.98
CA VAL A 163 3.11 17.14 -7.76
C VAL A 163 2.38 17.13 -9.10
N ARG A 164 1.20 17.75 -9.20
CA ARG A 164 0.31 17.71 -10.38
C ARG A 164 1.01 17.94 -11.72
N GLY A 165 1.90 18.93 -11.82
CA GLY A 165 2.65 19.21 -13.04
C GLY A 165 3.62 18.07 -13.42
N ALA A 166 4.45 17.64 -12.47
CA ALA A 166 5.39 16.52 -12.66
C ALA A 166 4.65 15.19 -12.94
N LEU A 167 3.47 15.00 -12.33
CA LEU A 167 2.62 13.85 -12.59
C LEU A 167 2.10 13.85 -14.03
N ALA A 168 1.60 14.99 -14.53
CA ALA A 168 1.13 15.11 -15.91
C ALA A 168 2.26 14.84 -16.91
N GLU A 169 3.45 15.40 -16.68
CA GLU A 169 4.65 15.15 -17.50
C GLU A 169 5.05 13.66 -17.48
N TRP A 170 5.02 13.02 -16.32
CA TRP A 170 5.34 11.60 -16.17
C TRP A 170 4.33 10.70 -16.90
N VAL A 171 3.03 10.98 -16.78
CA VAL A 171 1.97 10.26 -17.53
C VAL A 171 2.18 10.41 -19.03
N GLU A 172 2.45 11.63 -19.50
CA GLU A 172 2.72 11.93 -20.90
C GLU A 172 4.03 11.26 -21.39
N GLN A 173 5.07 11.19 -20.55
CA GLN A 173 6.29 10.43 -20.82
C GLN A 173 6.01 8.93 -21.04
N ILE A 174 5.17 8.33 -20.20
CA ILE A 174 4.76 6.92 -20.32
C ILE A 174 3.94 6.71 -21.59
N ALA A 175 2.89 7.52 -21.78
CA ALA A 175 1.94 7.37 -22.88
C ALA A 175 2.62 7.53 -24.26
N SER A 176 3.60 8.43 -24.36
CA SER A 176 4.37 8.66 -25.58
C SER A 176 5.56 7.71 -25.78
N GLY A 177 5.89 6.88 -24.78
CA GLY A 177 7.01 5.96 -24.83
C GLY A 177 8.40 6.61 -24.70
N ARG A 178 8.49 7.87 -24.25
CA ARG A 178 9.75 8.60 -24.00
C ARG A 178 10.47 8.13 -22.73
N LEU A 179 10.69 6.82 -22.63
CA LEU A 179 11.18 6.14 -21.44
C LEU A 179 12.72 6.05 -21.41
N CYS A 180 13.28 6.09 -20.21
CA CYS A 180 14.69 5.89 -19.93
C CYS A 180 15.11 4.41 -20.10
N ARG A 181 16.42 4.19 -20.24
CA ARG A 181 17.06 2.86 -20.25
C ARG A 181 17.99 2.75 -19.04
N PHE A 182 18.32 1.51 -18.67
CA PHE A 182 19.36 1.25 -17.70
C PHE A 182 20.73 1.35 -18.40
N ASP A 183 21.60 2.21 -17.88
CA ASP A 183 22.97 2.45 -18.37
C ASP A 183 23.98 1.44 -17.79
#